data_AF-A0A6I6N245-F1
#
_entry.id   AF-A0A6I6N245-F1
#
_cell.length_a   1.000
_cell.length_b   1.000
_cell.length_c   1.000
_cell.angle_alpha   90.00
_cell.angle_beta   90.00
_cell.angle_gamma   90.00
#
_symmetry.space_group_name_H-M   'P 1'
#
loop_
_entity.id
_entity.type
_entity.pdbx_description
1 polymer ?
#
loop_
_entity_poly.entity_id
_entity_poly.type
_entity_poly.pdbx_seq_one_letter_code
_entity_poly.pdbx_strand_id
1 'polypeptide(L)' 'MSEALDRVMEVLAGVSEEEVTAALAAVGASRPRSLALSDASRTPLPVPESTSQIVCEVEWV' A
#
# COMPACT_ATOMS: atom_id res chain seq x y z
N MET A 1 15.16 2.37 -22.54
CA MET A 1 13.95 2.35 -21.68
C MET A 1 13.98 3.61 -20.82
N SER A 2 13.71 4.78 -21.41
CA SER A 2 13.82 6.08 -20.72
C SER A 2 12.79 7.07 -21.25
N GLU A 3 12.63 7.14 -22.57
CA GLU A 3 11.79 8.16 -23.23
C GLU A 3 10.31 8.12 -22.81
N ALA A 4 9.75 6.95 -22.54
CA ALA A 4 8.38 6.82 -22.05
C ALA A 4 8.22 7.35 -20.62
N LEU A 5 9.23 7.16 -19.77
CA LEU A 5 9.22 7.67 -18.39
C LEU A 5 9.49 9.16 -18.37
N ASP A 6 10.39 9.65 -19.23
CA ASP A 6 10.69 11.08 -19.35
C ASP A 6 9.45 11.88 -19.77
N ARG A 7 8.67 11.38 -20.75
CA ARG A 7 7.39 11.99 -21.14
C ARG A 7 6.35 11.98 -20.01
N VAL A 8 6.32 10.92 -19.20
CA VAL A 8 5.42 10.86 -18.04
C VAL A 8 5.83 11.87 -16.98
N MET A 9 7.14 12.02 -16.71
CA MET A 9 7.64 13.02 -15.77
C MET A 9 7.39 14.45 -16.25
N GLU A 10 7.56 14.73 -17.54
CA GLU A 10 7.28 16.06 -18.12
C GLU A 10 5.81 16.45 -17.97
N VAL A 11 4.89 15.51 -18.20
CA VAL A 11 3.45 15.72 -17.99
C VAL A 11 3.12 15.93 -16.52
N LEU A 12 3.76 15.19 -15.60
CA LEU A 12 3.54 15.33 -14.17
C LEU A 12 4.18 16.59 -13.56
N ALA A 13 5.27 17.10 -14.14
CA ALA A 13 5.97 18.30 -13.65
C ALA A 13 5.11 19.57 -13.73
N GLY A 14 4.08 19.58 -14.60
CA GLY A 14 3.12 20.67 -14.72
C GLY A 14 1.90 20.56 -13.80
N VAL A 15 1.76 19.47 -13.04
CA VAL A 15 0.58 19.22 -12.21
C VAL A 15 0.87 19.64 -10.77
N SER A 16 -0.01 20.46 -10.21
CA SER A 16 0.04 20.87 -8.80
C SER A 16 -0.33 19.74 -7.86
N GLU A 17 0.14 19.81 -6.61
CA GLU A 17 -0.21 18.84 -5.57
C GLU A 17 -1.74 18.79 -5.34
N GLU A 18 -2.41 19.94 -5.44
CA GLU A 18 -3.85 20.11 -5.32
C GLU A 18 -4.61 19.37 -6.45
N GLU A 19 -4.10 19.43 -7.68
CA GLU A 19 -4.70 18.72 -8.83
C GLU A 19 -4.52 17.19 -8.70
N VAL A 20 -3.35 16.74 -8.23
CA VAL A 20 -3.11 15.31 -7.96
C VAL A 20 -4.02 14.81 -6.85
N THR A 21 -4.16 15.55 -5.76
CA THR A 21 -5.03 15.16 -4.64
C THR A 21 -6.50 15.15 -5.04
N ALA A 22 -6.96 16.10 -5.85
CA ALA A 22 -8.31 16.11 -6.40
C ALA A 22 -8.57 14.92 -7.33
N ALA A 23 -7.62 14.57 -8.21
CA ALA A 23 -7.72 13.41 -9.09
C ALA A 23 -7.74 12.09 -8.30
N LEU A 24 -6.89 11.95 -7.29
CA LEU A 24 -6.87 10.79 -6.40
C LEU A 24 -8.17 10.67 -5.59
N ALA A 25 -8.71 11.80 -5.12
CA ALA A 25 -10.00 11.81 -4.42
C ALA A 25 -11.16 11.41 -5.34
N ALA A 26 -11.17 11.87 -6.60
CA ALA A 26 -12.20 11.51 -7.58
C ALA A 26 -12.20 10.02 -7.94
N VAL A 27 -11.04 9.37 -7.92
CA VAL A 27 -10.89 7.91 -8.15
C VAL A 27 -11.13 7.09 -6.87
N GLY A 28 -11.47 7.73 -5.75
CA GLY A 28 -11.68 7.05 -4.47
C GLY A 28 -10.39 6.56 -3.82
N ALA A 29 -9.23 7.00 -4.33
CA ALA A 29 -7.93 6.83 -3.68
C ALA A 29 -7.71 7.89 -2.59
N SER A 30 -8.77 8.53 -2.09
CA SER A 30 -8.70 9.28 -0.84
C SER A 30 -8.39 8.28 0.26
N ARG A 31 -7.14 8.30 0.72
CA ARG A 31 -6.65 7.50 1.84
C ARG A 31 -7.70 7.45 2.95
N PRO A 32 -8.38 6.30 3.20
CA PRO A 32 -9.10 6.14 4.44
C PRO A 32 -8.03 5.79 5.47
N ARG A 33 -7.31 6.80 5.98
CA ARG A 33 -6.63 6.64 7.27
C ARG A 33 -7.58 7.05 8.37
N SER A 34 -8.67 6.32 8.45
CA SER A 34 -9.18 5.94 9.73
C SER A 34 -9.36 4.43 9.64
N LEU A 35 -8.38 3.71 10.19
CA LEU A 35 -8.63 2.40 10.80
C LEU A 35 -9.63 2.63 11.94
N ALA A 36 -10.85 3.05 11.60
CA ALA A 36 -12.00 2.70 12.40
C ALA A 36 -12.09 1.19 12.19
N LEU A 37 -11.38 0.48 13.07
CA LEU A 37 -11.57 -0.94 13.31
C LEU A 37 -13.07 -1.09 13.46
N SER A 38 -13.73 -1.46 12.37
CA SER A 38 -15.14 -1.79 12.41
C SER A 38 -15.23 -2.85 13.49
N ASP A 39 -16.04 -2.56 14.51
CA ASP A 39 -16.24 -3.34 15.73
C ASP A 39 -17.00 -4.65 15.40
N ALA A 40 -16.61 -5.29 14.29
CA ALA A 40 -16.98 -6.63 13.94
C ALA A 40 -16.42 -7.50 15.05
N SER A 41 -17.32 -7.98 15.90
CA SER A 41 -17.08 -8.92 16.99
C SER A 41 -15.99 -9.92 16.59
N ARG A 42 -14.76 -9.62 17.02
CA ARG A 42 -13.61 -10.44 16.68
C ARG A 42 -13.71 -11.69 17.52
N THR A 43 -14.26 -12.76 16.95
CA THR A 43 -13.99 -14.09 17.48
C THR A 43 -12.47 -14.20 17.61
N PRO A 44 -11.93 -14.40 18.82
CA PRO A 44 -10.48 -14.46 18.99
C PRO A 44 -9.95 -15.60 18.13
N LEU A 45 -8.89 -15.33 17.37
CA LEU A 45 -8.20 -16.37 16.63
C LEU A 45 -7.66 -17.41 17.63
N PRO A 46 -7.68 -18.71 17.29
CA PRO A 46 -7.03 -19.71 18.12
C PRO A 46 -5.56 -19.31 18.31
N VAL A 47 -5.06 -19.44 19.54
CA VAL A 47 -3.66 -19.20 19.85
C VAL A 47 -2.84 -20.14 18.96
N PRO A 48 -1.90 -19.65 18.14
CA PRO A 48 -1.03 -20.54 17.39
C PRO A 48 -0.29 -21.39 18.41
N GLU A 49 -0.51 -22.71 18.37
CA GLU A 49 0.31 -23.66 19.11
C GLU A 49 1.75 -23.33 18.79
N SER A 50 2.56 -23.14 19.83
CA SER A 50 3.95 -22.70 19.75
C SER A 50 4.64 -23.37 18.57
N THR A 51 4.86 -22.59 17.51
CA THR A 51 5.49 -23.08 16.29
C THR A 51 6.88 -23.57 16.67
N SER A 52 7.10 -24.87 16.56
CA SER A 52 8.44 -25.44 16.50
C SER A 52 9.24 -24.61 15.51
N GLN A 53 10.35 -24.02 15.97
CA GLN A 53 11.18 -23.09 15.22
C GLN A 53 11.53 -23.70 13.86
N ILE A 54 10.84 -23.27 12.80
CA ILE A 54 11.19 -23.65 11.43
C ILE A 54 12.45 -22.84 11.09
N VAL A 55 13.61 -23.49 11.21
CA VAL A 55 14.88 -22.94 10.75
C VAL A 55 14.98 -23.23 9.26
N CYS A 56 14.91 -22.18 8.44
CA CYS A 56 15.10 -22.27 6.99
C CYS A 56 16.48 -21.67 6.68
N GLU A 57 17.47 -22.51 6.43
CA GLU A 57 18.79 -22.09 5.96
C GLU A 57 18.71 -21.89 4.44
N VAL A 58 18.83 -20.65 3.98
CA VAL A 58 18.90 -20.33 2.55
C VAL A 58 20.24 -19.67 2.24
N GLU A 59 20.97 -20.25 1.29
CA GLU A 59 22.17 -19.67 0.71
C GLU A 59 21.74 -18.67 -0.36
N TRP A 60 22.15 -17.41 -0.22
CA TRP A 60 21.94 -16.39 -1.24
C TRP A 60 23.11 -16.43 -2.22
N VAL A 61 22.82 -16.73 -3.50
CA VAL A 61 23.77 -16.60 -4.62
C VAL A 61 23.77 -15.17 -5.13
#